data_AF-A0A959LMR4-F1
#
_entry.id   AF-A0A959LMR4-F1
#
_cell.length_a   1.000
_cell.length_b   1.000
_cell.length_c   1.000
_cell.angle_alpha   90.00
_cell.angle_beta   90.00
_cell.angle_gamma   90.00
#
_symmetry.space_group_name_H-M   'P 1'
#
loop_
_entity.id
_entity.type
_entity.pdbx_description
1 polymer ?
#
loop_
_entity_poly.entity_id
_entity_poly.type
_entity_poly.pdbx_seq_one_letter_code
_entity_poly.pdbx_strand_id
1 'polypeptide(L)'
;MISMKYNKIGTVLMTLAGAFMLNTQANARPDVNATKRTGSEKLGQLKTTASCRPAEASIDLDINNVRARLMTGGDMWWDNGTSEARYEIPKGSRKNSLFAGSVWIGGLDEQKQLKVAAQTYRQTGNDYWPGPLDPNTGDITEADCSEWDRFWKVDKETINKFRELGDKTAIIGDPTFEAIYQWPAKGNNNAVGRNQNPLNLYANQDYAPFVDVDNDGVYNTDAGDYPGEEELGTIRGDQFIWWVFNDKGNTKQQSNTDGIGIEVQASAFAYSTKDFINDATFYNYRLVNRGGLSLDSTHIATWTDADLGYYNDDYIGCDTTRGLGILYNGTSVDGTGQVNSYGSKIPMVGVDFFKGPIKRTVVNGQVDTQKLGMTSFTYYNNDNSVIGNPRNGIEIYNYMTGSIRNGQRFSYDFKGPNTISKAYGEGATTPYVFFGDPANRSEWSECTCGNPVGDRRFVHTSGAFRLDPGVVNDITIGAVWVSDA
;
A
#
# COMPACT_ATOMS: atom_id res chain seq x y z
N MET A 1 31.78 9.21 84.86
CA MET A 1 32.83 8.89 83.87
C MET A 1 32.29 7.77 82.98
N ILE A 2 32.12 8.01 81.67
CA ILE A 2 32.59 7.19 80.53
C ILE A 2 32.67 5.67 80.84
N SER A 3 32.05 4.67 80.17
CA SER A 3 31.64 4.51 78.77
C SER A 3 31.03 3.08 78.58
N MET A 4 30.34 2.90 77.44
CA MET A 4 30.20 1.68 76.60
C MET A 4 28.98 0.73 76.73
N LYS A 5 28.15 0.83 75.67
CA LYS A 5 27.49 -0.21 74.83
C LYS A 5 26.47 -1.17 75.46
N TYR A 6 25.23 -1.17 74.93
CA TYR A 6 24.75 -2.17 73.94
C TYR A 6 23.31 -1.87 73.44
N ASN A 7 23.17 -1.97 72.12
CA ASN A 7 22.01 -2.19 71.22
C ASN A 7 20.57 -1.98 71.72
N LYS A 8 19.88 -1.04 71.04
CA LYS A 8 18.42 -1.11 70.83
C LYS A 8 18.07 -1.03 69.35
N ILE A 9 17.17 -1.95 69.00
CA ILE A 9 16.52 -2.19 67.72
C ILE A 9 15.70 -0.95 67.32
N GLY A 10 15.83 -0.55 66.05
CA GLY A 10 15.03 0.50 65.43
C GLY A 10 14.89 0.22 63.94
N THR A 11 13.75 -0.36 63.56
CA THR A 11 13.34 -0.67 62.19
C THR A 11 13.21 0.62 61.38
N VAL A 12 14.01 0.77 60.33
CA VAL A 12 13.83 1.83 59.32
C VAL A 12 13.13 1.20 58.11
N LEU A 13 11.85 1.52 57.93
CA LEU A 13 11.15 1.33 56.66
C LEU A 13 11.70 2.36 55.66
N MET A 14 12.50 1.91 54.68
CA MET A 14 12.68 2.64 53.42
C MET A 14 11.52 2.30 52.50
N THR A 15 10.58 3.23 52.35
CA THR A 15 9.64 3.26 51.22
C THR A 15 10.42 3.63 49.96
N LEU A 16 10.85 2.62 49.18
CA LEU A 16 11.19 2.83 47.78
C LEU A 16 9.90 3.14 47.02
N ALA A 17 9.68 4.42 46.71
CA ALA A 17 8.76 4.83 45.66
C ALA A 17 9.38 4.44 44.31
N GLY A 18 9.15 3.21 43.88
CA GLY A 18 9.44 2.78 42.51
C GLY A 18 8.50 3.52 41.57
N ALA A 19 9.04 4.48 40.82
CA ALA A 19 8.35 5.04 39.67
C ALA A 19 8.16 3.92 38.64
N PHE A 20 7.00 3.28 38.65
CA PHE A 20 6.52 2.51 37.51
C PHE A 20 6.27 3.52 36.39
N MET A 21 7.28 3.73 35.53
CA MET A 21 7.02 4.23 34.19
C MET A 21 6.16 3.17 33.49
N LEU A 22 4.85 3.42 33.47
CA LEU A 22 3.95 2.79 32.54
C LEU A 22 4.46 3.16 31.14
N ASN A 23 5.19 2.24 30.50
CA ASN A 23 5.41 2.29 29.07
C ASN A 23 4.04 2.12 28.40
N THR A 24 3.33 3.23 28.22
CA THR A 24 2.20 3.28 27.29
C THR A 24 2.81 3.20 25.90
N GLN A 25 2.97 1.98 25.37
CA GLN A 25 3.17 1.79 23.95
C GLN A 25 1.92 2.31 23.25
N ALA A 26 1.99 3.54 22.78
CA ALA A 26 0.96 4.16 21.97
C ALA A 26 1.17 3.69 20.52
N ASN A 27 0.86 2.42 20.29
CA ASN A 27 0.84 1.88 18.95
C ASN A 27 -0.39 2.45 18.24
N ALA A 28 -0.17 2.98 17.05
CA ALA A 28 -1.17 3.14 16.00
C ALA A 28 -2.14 1.95 15.97
N ARG A 29 -3.41 2.21 15.69
CA ARG A 29 -4.47 1.20 15.82
C ARG A 29 -5.23 1.02 14.52
N PRO A 30 -5.38 -0.24 14.06
CA PRO A 30 -6.43 -0.62 13.11
C PRO A 30 -7.82 -0.08 13.52
N ASP A 31 -8.78 -0.09 12.60
CA ASP A 31 -10.13 0.47 12.77
C ASP A 31 -10.72 0.17 14.17
N VAL A 32 -10.92 1.20 15.00
CA VAL A 32 -11.36 1.05 16.40
C VAL A 32 -12.79 0.53 16.53
N ASN A 33 -13.57 0.64 15.45
CA ASN A 33 -14.97 0.23 15.39
C ASN A 33 -15.19 -1.08 14.64
N ALA A 34 -14.12 -1.73 14.17
CA ALA A 34 -14.22 -3.01 13.49
C ALA A 34 -14.47 -4.14 14.51
N THR A 35 -15.62 -4.80 14.37
CA THR A 35 -15.86 -6.09 15.03
C THR A 35 -15.13 -7.18 14.25
N LYS A 36 -14.05 -7.74 14.82
CA LYS A 36 -13.33 -8.86 14.20
C LYS A 36 -14.31 -10.00 13.89
N ARG A 37 -14.38 -10.43 12.63
CA ARG A 37 -15.14 -11.63 12.27
C ARG A 37 -14.42 -12.85 12.85
N THR A 38 -14.89 -13.37 13.98
CA THR A 38 -14.45 -14.68 14.49
C THR A 38 -14.99 -15.75 13.56
N GLY A 39 -14.15 -16.69 13.12
CA GLY A 39 -14.40 -17.66 12.04
C GLY A 39 -15.53 -18.70 12.25
N SER A 40 -16.71 -18.29 12.71
CA SER A 40 -17.85 -19.17 13.04
C SER A 40 -19.19 -18.74 12.45
N GLU A 41 -19.32 -17.58 11.80
CA GLU A 41 -20.60 -17.21 11.16
C GLU A 41 -20.66 -17.78 9.74
N LYS A 42 -20.97 -19.09 9.66
CA LYS A 42 -21.47 -19.73 8.44
C LYS A 42 -22.85 -19.14 8.11
N LEU A 43 -22.91 -17.96 7.50
CA LEU A 43 -24.02 -17.66 6.62
C LEU A 43 -23.94 -18.62 5.43
N GLY A 44 -25.05 -19.29 5.11
CA GLY A 44 -25.11 -20.33 4.07
C GLY A 44 -24.59 -19.82 2.73
N GLN A 45 -23.34 -20.16 2.43
CA GLN A 45 -22.68 -19.78 1.18
C GLN A 45 -23.10 -20.75 0.08
N LEU A 46 -23.63 -20.19 -1.01
CA LEU A 46 -23.51 -20.82 -2.32
C LEU A 46 -22.00 -21.04 -2.56
N LYS A 47 -21.59 -22.29 -2.79
CA LYS A 47 -20.21 -22.65 -3.09
C LYS A 47 -19.72 -21.86 -4.30
N THR A 48 -18.88 -20.85 -4.09
CA THR A 48 -17.96 -20.37 -5.12
C THR A 48 -16.81 -21.37 -5.22
N THR A 49 -16.30 -21.60 -6.43
CA THR A 49 -15.23 -22.55 -6.72
C THR A 49 -13.86 -22.15 -6.14
N ALA A 50 -13.65 -20.88 -5.79
CA ALA A 50 -12.43 -20.37 -5.18
C ALA A 50 -12.51 -20.33 -3.64
N SER A 51 -11.53 -20.93 -2.96
CA SER A 51 -11.44 -21.08 -1.49
C SER A 51 -10.06 -20.65 -0.96
N CYS A 52 -9.45 -19.62 -1.57
CA CYS A 52 -8.12 -19.16 -1.19
C CYS A 52 -8.07 -18.71 0.26
N ARG A 53 -6.97 -19.07 0.93
CA ARG A 53 -6.65 -18.62 2.29
C ARG A 53 -6.13 -17.19 2.25
N PRO A 54 -6.26 -16.43 3.36
CA PRO A 54 -5.63 -15.12 3.46
C PRO A 54 -4.12 -15.20 3.20
N ALA A 55 -3.59 -14.20 2.51
CA ALA A 55 -2.16 -14.05 2.25
C ALA A 55 -1.33 -14.01 3.55
N GLU A 56 -0.20 -14.71 3.60
CA GLU A 56 0.67 -14.74 4.79
C GLU A 56 2.10 -14.27 4.52
N ALA A 57 2.59 -14.37 3.28
CA ALA A 57 3.96 -14.00 2.98
C ALA A 57 4.20 -12.50 3.16
N SER A 58 5.37 -12.17 3.69
CA SER A 58 5.86 -10.80 3.82
C SER A 58 7.35 -10.72 3.51
N ILE A 59 7.80 -9.56 3.03
CA ILE A 59 9.20 -9.24 2.74
C ILE A 59 9.42 -7.74 2.96
N ASP A 60 10.67 -7.31 3.10
CA ASP A 60 11.02 -5.89 3.19
C ASP A 60 11.70 -5.42 1.90
N LEU A 61 11.28 -4.24 1.41
CA LEU A 61 12.08 -3.40 0.54
C LEU A 61 13.01 -2.56 1.44
N ASP A 62 14.30 -2.82 1.39
CA ASP A 62 15.25 -2.38 2.42
C ASP A 62 16.65 -2.01 1.89
N ILE A 63 16.79 -1.73 0.59
CA ILE A 63 18.09 -1.39 -0.01
C ILE A 63 18.58 0.02 0.37
N ASN A 64 17.66 0.97 0.58
CA ASN A 64 17.97 2.40 0.78
C ASN A 64 17.74 2.84 2.23
N ASN A 65 17.55 4.14 2.51
CA ASN A 65 17.30 4.64 3.87
C ASN A 65 15.90 4.32 4.40
N VAL A 66 15.05 3.68 3.60
CA VAL A 66 13.75 3.16 4.02
C VAL A 66 13.85 1.66 4.24
N ARG A 67 13.13 1.16 5.25
CA ARG A 67 12.72 -0.25 5.32
C ARG A 67 11.19 -0.29 5.28
N ALA A 68 10.63 -0.81 4.20
CA ALA A 68 9.19 -0.89 3.97
C ALA A 68 8.73 -2.35 3.85
N ARG A 69 7.82 -2.79 4.72
CA ARG A 69 7.22 -4.13 4.61
C ARG A 69 6.20 -4.21 3.49
N LEU A 70 6.19 -5.33 2.79
CA LEU A 70 5.22 -5.71 1.78
C LEU A 70 4.54 -7.01 2.18
N MET A 71 3.27 -7.16 1.83
CA MET A 71 2.51 -8.41 1.99
C MET A 71 1.85 -8.80 0.66
N THR A 72 1.79 -10.10 0.38
CA THR A 72 1.23 -10.66 -0.86
C THR A 72 -0.26 -10.43 -1.03
N GLY A 73 -0.96 -9.95 0.00
CA GLY A 73 -2.36 -9.53 -0.08
C GLY A 73 -2.57 -8.09 -0.58
N GLY A 74 -1.52 -7.43 -1.05
CA GLY A 74 -1.59 -6.07 -1.62
C GLY A 74 -1.54 -4.94 -0.59
N ASP A 75 -1.65 -5.25 0.69
CA ASP A 75 -1.35 -4.35 1.80
C ASP A 75 0.15 -4.30 2.11
N MET A 76 0.59 -3.17 2.63
CA MET A 76 1.99 -2.82 2.83
C MET A 76 2.16 -1.87 4.03
N TRP A 77 3.41 -1.67 4.42
CA TRP A 77 3.88 -0.73 5.44
C TRP A 77 3.57 -1.11 6.88
N TRP A 78 2.89 -2.23 7.11
CA TRP A 78 2.52 -2.72 8.44
C TRP A 78 2.80 -4.22 8.60
N ASP A 79 2.60 -4.71 9.81
CA ASP A 79 2.66 -6.12 10.14
C ASP A 79 1.31 -6.59 10.69
N ASN A 80 0.59 -7.42 9.93
CA ASN A 80 -0.71 -7.96 10.37
C ASN A 80 -0.60 -8.84 11.63
N GLY A 81 0.52 -9.53 11.82
CA GLY A 81 0.73 -10.41 12.98
C GLY A 81 0.89 -9.63 14.28
N THR A 82 1.66 -8.53 14.24
CA THR A 82 1.95 -7.71 15.44
C THR A 82 1.11 -6.44 15.53
N SER A 83 0.39 -6.06 14.46
CA SER A 83 -0.29 -4.76 14.33
C SER A 83 0.64 -3.57 14.55
N GLU A 84 1.86 -3.64 14.01
CA GLU A 84 2.88 -2.59 14.13
C GLU A 84 3.19 -1.94 12.77
N ALA A 85 3.57 -0.67 12.80
CA ALA A 85 4.15 0.03 11.65
C ALA A 85 5.46 -0.62 11.20
N ARG A 86 5.70 -0.59 9.90
CA ARG A 86 6.85 -1.16 9.18
C ARG A 86 7.25 -0.32 7.96
N TYR A 87 7.01 0.98 7.98
CA TYR A 87 7.64 1.94 7.07
C TYR A 87 8.65 2.77 7.87
N GLU A 88 9.83 2.19 8.09
CA GLU A 88 10.86 2.77 8.94
C GLU A 88 11.79 3.69 8.15
N ILE A 89 11.87 4.95 8.55
CA ILE A 89 12.78 5.94 7.96
C ILE A 89 13.18 7.00 9.00
N PRO A 90 14.48 7.27 9.22
CA PRO A 90 15.63 6.55 8.69
C PRO A 90 15.68 5.08 9.13
N LYS A 91 16.12 4.19 8.24
CA LYS A 91 16.26 2.76 8.53
C LYS A 91 17.21 2.55 9.71
N GLY A 92 16.78 1.77 10.70
CA GLY A 92 17.48 1.54 11.96
C GLY A 92 17.12 2.52 13.09
N SER A 93 16.33 3.57 12.82
CA SER A 93 15.91 4.54 13.83
C SER A 93 14.76 4.06 14.72
N ARG A 94 14.02 3.03 14.29
CA ARG A 94 12.74 2.57 14.86
C ARG A 94 11.57 3.55 14.72
N LYS A 95 11.78 4.69 14.06
CA LYS A 95 10.73 5.68 13.73
C LYS A 95 10.04 5.28 12.44
N ASN A 96 8.72 5.45 12.38
CA ASN A 96 7.94 5.07 11.19
C ASN A 96 7.17 6.27 10.67
N SER A 97 7.17 6.49 9.36
CA SER A 97 6.46 7.64 8.75
C SER A 97 5.08 7.29 8.20
N LEU A 98 4.76 6.01 8.07
CA LEU A 98 3.48 5.49 7.59
C LEU A 98 3.13 4.23 8.40
N PHE A 99 1.85 4.04 8.71
CA PHE A 99 1.42 2.84 9.42
C PHE A 99 1.03 1.73 8.46
N ALA A 100 0.06 1.94 7.57
CA ALA A 100 -0.42 0.92 6.65
C ALA A 100 -0.82 1.54 5.30
N GLY A 101 -0.77 0.76 4.23
CA GLY A 101 -1.23 1.18 2.92
C GLY A 101 -1.73 0.02 2.07
N SER A 102 -2.54 0.33 1.06
CA SER A 102 -3.00 -0.63 0.06
C SER A 102 -3.54 0.09 -1.18
N VAL A 103 -3.70 -0.66 -2.27
CA VAL A 103 -4.40 -0.17 -3.46
C VAL A 103 -5.89 -0.49 -3.32
N TRP A 104 -6.74 0.49 -3.60
CA TRP A 104 -8.17 0.32 -3.76
C TRP A 104 -8.56 0.49 -5.22
N ILE A 105 -9.46 -0.35 -5.71
CA ILE A 105 -9.98 -0.31 -7.08
C ILE A 105 -11.49 -0.38 -7.02
N GLY A 106 -12.19 0.54 -7.66
CA GLY A 106 -13.65 0.57 -7.66
C GLY A 106 -14.22 1.11 -8.96
N GLY A 107 -15.34 0.56 -9.41
CA GLY A 107 -16.02 0.99 -10.62
C GLY A 107 -17.41 0.39 -10.75
N LEU A 108 -18.10 0.77 -11.83
CA LEU A 108 -19.43 0.29 -12.16
C LEU A 108 -19.37 -0.63 -13.37
N ASP A 109 -20.04 -1.77 -13.30
CA ASP A 109 -20.24 -2.61 -14.48
C ASP A 109 -21.29 -1.99 -15.45
N GLU A 110 -21.53 -2.67 -16.57
CA GLU A 110 -22.48 -2.23 -17.58
C GLU A 110 -23.93 -2.16 -17.07
N GLN A 111 -24.27 -2.93 -16.02
CA GLN A 111 -25.56 -2.90 -15.33
C GLN A 111 -25.59 -1.91 -14.17
N LYS A 112 -24.57 -1.04 -14.07
CA LYS A 112 -24.41 -0.03 -13.00
C LYS A 112 -24.32 -0.62 -11.60
N GLN A 113 -23.90 -1.88 -11.47
CA GLN A 113 -23.58 -2.47 -10.18
C GLN A 113 -22.16 -2.10 -9.77
N LEU A 114 -22.01 -1.73 -8.50
CA LEU A 114 -20.73 -1.35 -7.93
C LEU A 114 -19.87 -2.59 -7.65
N LYS A 115 -18.62 -2.54 -8.10
CA LYS A 115 -17.58 -3.54 -7.80
C LYS A 115 -16.38 -2.80 -7.20
N VAL A 116 -15.94 -3.19 -6.01
CA VAL A 116 -14.86 -2.54 -5.26
C VAL A 116 -13.97 -3.58 -4.62
N ALA A 117 -12.67 -3.56 -4.89
CA ALA A 117 -11.67 -4.31 -4.14
C ALA A 117 -10.84 -3.32 -3.32
N ALA A 118 -10.91 -3.44 -1.99
CA ALA A 118 -10.29 -2.46 -1.10
C ALA A 118 -9.90 -3.12 0.23
N GLN A 119 -8.62 -3.42 0.39
CA GLN A 119 -8.05 -4.03 1.60
C GLN A 119 -7.66 -2.94 2.62
N THR A 120 -7.83 -3.21 3.91
CA THR A 120 -7.21 -2.42 4.99
C THR A 120 -6.49 -3.37 5.96
N TYR A 121 -6.76 -3.29 7.25
CA TYR A 121 -6.13 -4.10 8.32
C TYR A 121 -6.64 -5.53 8.43
N ARG A 122 -7.40 -6.00 7.44
CA ARG A 122 -7.97 -7.35 7.38
C ARG A 122 -8.83 -7.77 8.60
N GLN A 123 -9.28 -6.81 9.43
CA GLN A 123 -10.02 -7.08 10.67
C GLN A 123 -11.40 -7.68 10.39
N THR A 124 -12.05 -7.20 9.34
CA THR A 124 -13.40 -7.62 8.93
C THR A 124 -13.39 -8.58 7.74
N GLY A 125 -12.20 -9.00 7.30
CA GLY A 125 -11.97 -10.00 6.27
C GLY A 125 -11.04 -9.49 5.17
N ASN A 126 -11.06 -10.14 4.01
CA ASN A 126 -10.15 -9.84 2.89
C ASN A 126 -10.92 -9.47 1.64
N ASP A 127 -10.28 -8.65 0.82
CA ASP A 127 -10.68 -8.33 -0.55
C ASP A 127 -9.66 -8.79 -1.61
N TYR A 128 -8.44 -9.14 -1.19
CA TYR A 128 -7.39 -9.65 -2.05
C TYR A 128 -6.81 -10.98 -1.57
N TRP A 129 -6.36 -11.79 -2.54
CA TRP A 129 -5.69 -13.08 -2.35
C TRP A 129 -4.47 -13.21 -3.27
N PRO A 130 -3.45 -13.99 -2.88
CA PRO A 130 -2.27 -14.18 -3.73
C PRO A 130 -2.61 -14.89 -5.03
N GLY A 131 -1.85 -14.57 -6.08
CA GLY A 131 -1.84 -15.31 -7.34
C GLY A 131 -2.51 -14.62 -8.52
N PRO A 132 -2.11 -14.99 -9.75
CA PRO A 132 -2.73 -14.55 -10.99
C PRO A 132 -4.03 -15.31 -11.23
N LEU A 133 -4.98 -14.69 -11.92
CA LEU A 133 -6.20 -15.36 -12.33
C LEU A 133 -5.94 -16.13 -13.63
N ASP A 134 -6.59 -17.28 -13.78
CA ASP A 134 -6.58 -18.05 -15.02
C ASP A 134 -7.09 -17.15 -16.18
N PRO A 135 -6.34 -17.05 -17.30
CA PRO A 135 -6.62 -16.08 -18.34
C PRO A 135 -7.89 -16.39 -19.15
N ASN A 136 -8.43 -17.61 -19.05
CA ASN A 136 -9.60 -18.06 -19.80
C ASN A 136 -10.88 -18.02 -18.96
N THR A 137 -10.77 -18.29 -17.66
CA THR A 137 -11.91 -18.39 -16.73
C THR A 137 -12.01 -17.19 -15.79
N GLY A 138 -10.90 -16.48 -15.57
CA GLY A 138 -10.78 -15.43 -14.58
C GLY A 138 -10.95 -15.94 -13.15
N ASP A 139 -10.66 -17.21 -12.89
CA ASP A 139 -10.75 -17.88 -11.57
C ASP A 139 -9.35 -18.30 -11.07
N ILE A 140 -9.27 -18.75 -9.82
CA ILE A 140 -8.05 -19.30 -9.20
C ILE A 140 -8.40 -20.42 -8.21
N THR A 141 -7.50 -21.38 -8.03
CA THR A 141 -7.68 -22.48 -7.07
C THR A 141 -6.99 -22.19 -5.73
N GLU A 142 -7.40 -22.86 -4.65
CA GLU A 142 -6.72 -22.75 -3.34
C GLU A 142 -5.24 -23.19 -3.43
N ALA A 143 -4.95 -24.21 -4.26
CA ALA A 143 -3.59 -24.71 -4.47
C ALA A 143 -2.71 -23.64 -5.14
N ASP A 144 -3.21 -23.01 -6.20
CA ASP A 144 -2.47 -21.93 -6.88
C ASP A 144 -2.25 -20.75 -5.94
N CYS A 145 -3.28 -20.31 -5.22
CA CYS A 145 -3.13 -19.24 -4.22
C CYS A 145 -2.04 -19.54 -3.18
N SER A 146 -1.92 -20.79 -2.73
CA SER A 146 -0.88 -21.22 -1.78
C SER A 146 0.52 -21.13 -2.37
N GLU A 147 0.69 -21.51 -3.64
CA GLU A 147 1.99 -21.43 -4.33
C GLU A 147 2.38 -19.99 -4.69
N TRP A 148 1.42 -19.16 -5.08
CA TRP A 148 1.66 -17.75 -5.41
C TRP A 148 1.73 -16.80 -4.22
N ASP A 149 1.52 -17.30 -3.00
CA ASP A 149 1.79 -16.57 -1.75
C ASP A 149 3.31 -16.43 -1.52
N ARG A 150 3.99 -15.82 -2.49
CA ARG A 150 5.45 -15.72 -2.58
C ARG A 150 5.84 -14.38 -3.22
N PHE A 151 7.00 -13.88 -2.80
CA PHE A 151 7.69 -12.78 -3.46
C PHE A 151 8.91 -13.31 -4.23
N TRP A 152 9.24 -12.66 -5.34
CA TRP A 152 10.51 -12.84 -6.03
C TRP A 152 11.30 -11.54 -5.95
N LYS A 153 12.46 -11.60 -5.29
CA LYS A 153 13.36 -10.46 -5.10
C LYS A 153 14.63 -10.65 -5.90
N VAL A 154 15.01 -9.63 -6.66
CA VAL A 154 16.27 -9.57 -7.38
C VAL A 154 16.94 -8.22 -7.14
N ASP A 155 18.26 -8.25 -7.00
CA ASP A 155 19.07 -7.03 -6.92
C ASP A 155 19.75 -6.80 -8.27
N LYS A 156 19.84 -5.53 -8.68
CA LYS A 156 20.46 -5.14 -9.96
C LYS A 156 21.91 -5.59 -10.06
N GLU A 157 22.63 -5.62 -8.94
CA GLU A 157 23.99 -6.13 -8.86
C GLU A 157 24.07 -7.62 -9.26
N THR A 158 23.15 -8.44 -8.77
CA THR A 158 23.09 -9.88 -9.10
C THR A 158 22.77 -10.10 -10.58
N ILE A 159 21.86 -9.29 -11.14
CA ILE A 159 21.56 -9.33 -12.59
C ILE A 159 22.81 -8.99 -13.40
N ASN A 160 23.58 -7.97 -13.02
CA ASN A 160 24.82 -7.62 -13.71
C ASN A 160 25.86 -8.74 -13.64
N LYS A 161 26.04 -9.36 -12.46
CA LYS A 161 26.92 -10.54 -12.31
C LYS A 161 26.49 -11.69 -13.21
N PHE A 162 25.18 -11.98 -13.28
CA PHE A 162 24.66 -13.01 -14.17
C PHE A 162 25.01 -12.70 -15.63
N ARG A 163 24.81 -11.46 -16.08
CA ARG A 163 25.09 -11.02 -17.45
C ARG A 163 26.56 -11.19 -17.83
N GLU A 164 27.48 -11.02 -16.89
CA GLU A 164 28.92 -11.17 -17.08
C GLU A 164 29.42 -12.63 -17.14
N LEU A 165 28.60 -13.61 -16.73
CA LEU A 165 28.97 -15.03 -16.79
C LEU A 165 29.23 -15.48 -18.24
N GLY A 166 30.37 -16.15 -18.46
CA GLY A 166 30.69 -16.77 -19.75
C GLY A 166 29.95 -18.08 -20.01
N ASP A 167 29.52 -18.77 -18.96
CA ASP A 167 28.67 -19.96 -19.00
C ASP A 167 27.45 -19.73 -18.10
N LYS A 168 26.26 -19.65 -18.70
CA LYS A 168 25.03 -19.37 -17.95
C LYS A 168 24.55 -20.57 -17.14
N THR A 169 24.93 -21.79 -17.51
CA THR A 169 24.50 -23.01 -16.80
C THR A 169 25.13 -23.13 -15.41
N ALA A 170 26.20 -22.37 -15.15
CA ALA A 170 26.89 -22.31 -13.87
C ALA A 170 26.00 -21.80 -12.71
N ILE A 171 24.84 -21.20 -13.00
CA ILE A 171 23.92 -20.72 -11.97
C ILE A 171 23.08 -21.81 -11.31
N ILE A 172 23.00 -23.01 -11.92
CA ILE A 172 22.10 -24.07 -11.44
C ILE A 172 22.57 -24.54 -10.06
N GLY A 173 21.71 -24.31 -9.06
CA GLY A 173 22.00 -24.65 -7.67
C GLY A 173 22.88 -23.63 -6.92
N ASP A 174 23.25 -22.50 -7.54
CA ASP A 174 23.93 -21.39 -6.87
C ASP A 174 22.89 -20.48 -6.18
N PRO A 175 22.90 -20.37 -4.83
CA PRO A 175 21.97 -19.51 -4.10
C PRO A 175 22.03 -18.03 -4.51
N THR A 176 23.16 -17.56 -5.06
CA THR A 176 23.34 -16.20 -5.54
C THR A 176 22.37 -15.86 -6.67
N PHE A 177 22.11 -16.83 -7.55
CA PHE A 177 21.32 -16.65 -8.77
C PHE A 177 19.97 -17.36 -8.71
N GLU A 178 19.61 -17.95 -7.57
CA GLU A 178 18.38 -18.72 -7.41
C GLU A 178 17.13 -17.92 -7.83
N ALA A 179 17.04 -16.65 -7.44
CA ALA A 179 15.90 -15.80 -7.81
C ALA A 179 15.84 -15.48 -9.31
N ILE A 180 16.99 -15.42 -10.00
CA ILE A 180 17.07 -15.27 -11.46
C ILE A 180 16.63 -16.58 -12.13
N TYR A 181 17.13 -17.72 -11.65
CA TYR A 181 16.79 -19.03 -12.19
C TYR A 181 15.30 -19.37 -12.02
N GLN A 182 14.72 -19.06 -10.85
CA GLN A 182 13.31 -19.33 -10.50
C GLN A 182 12.37 -18.15 -10.82
N TRP A 183 12.82 -17.16 -11.59
CA TRP A 183 12.02 -15.96 -11.88
C TRP A 183 10.70 -16.33 -12.59
N PRO A 184 9.52 -15.86 -12.13
CA PRO A 184 8.25 -16.35 -12.63
C PRO A 184 7.85 -15.57 -13.90
N ALA A 185 8.78 -15.47 -14.85
CA ALA A 185 8.55 -14.91 -16.17
C ALA A 185 7.93 -15.95 -17.10
N LYS A 186 7.28 -15.47 -18.15
CA LYS A 186 6.56 -16.28 -19.13
C LYS A 186 7.41 -17.44 -19.65
N GLY A 187 6.88 -18.65 -19.51
CA GLY A 187 7.49 -19.88 -20.02
C GLY A 187 8.67 -20.43 -19.21
N ASN A 188 9.04 -19.84 -18.07
CA ASN A 188 10.08 -20.39 -17.23
C ASN A 188 9.63 -21.69 -16.54
N ASN A 189 10.16 -22.83 -16.99
CA ASN A 189 9.88 -24.15 -16.40
C ASN A 189 10.55 -24.37 -15.02
N ASN A 190 11.45 -23.48 -14.61
CA ASN A 190 12.15 -23.55 -13.31
C ASN A 190 11.48 -22.68 -12.24
N ALA A 191 10.40 -21.96 -12.57
CA ALA A 191 9.67 -21.15 -11.62
C ALA A 191 8.95 -22.03 -10.59
N VAL A 192 9.12 -21.72 -9.31
CA VAL A 192 8.54 -22.48 -8.19
C VAL A 192 7.81 -21.57 -7.22
N GLY A 193 6.72 -22.08 -6.65
CA GLY A 193 5.89 -21.39 -5.67
C GLY A 193 6.44 -21.41 -4.25
N ARG A 194 5.64 -20.93 -3.30
CA ARG A 194 5.96 -20.88 -1.86
C ARG A 194 6.39 -22.24 -1.32
N ASN A 195 5.75 -23.33 -1.75
CA ASN A 195 6.03 -24.68 -1.25
C ASN A 195 7.06 -25.43 -2.10
N GLN A 196 7.80 -24.71 -2.96
CA GLN A 196 8.81 -25.28 -3.87
C GLN A 196 8.24 -26.23 -4.93
N ASN A 197 6.93 -26.18 -5.17
CA ASN A 197 6.31 -26.86 -6.30
C ASN A 197 6.45 -26.02 -7.57
N PRO A 198 6.60 -26.63 -8.76
CA PRO A 198 6.59 -25.90 -10.03
C PRO A 198 5.32 -25.06 -10.20
N LEU A 199 5.47 -23.84 -10.69
CA LEU A 199 4.35 -22.99 -11.06
C LEU A 199 3.80 -23.37 -12.43
N ASN A 200 2.47 -23.39 -12.54
CA ASN A 200 1.80 -23.53 -13.83
C ASN A 200 1.70 -22.17 -14.51
N LEU A 201 2.63 -21.89 -15.44
CA LEU A 201 2.65 -20.64 -16.21
C LEU A 201 1.97 -20.85 -17.56
N TYR A 202 0.90 -20.09 -17.82
CA TYR A 202 0.19 -20.14 -19.10
C TYR A 202 1.05 -19.53 -20.20
N ALA A 203 1.20 -20.24 -21.33
CA ALA A 203 2.03 -19.80 -22.46
C ALA A 203 1.57 -18.49 -23.11
N ASN A 204 0.29 -18.12 -22.97
CA ASN A 204 -0.30 -16.90 -23.53
C ASN A 204 -0.48 -15.77 -22.49
N GLN A 205 0.17 -15.86 -21.34
CA GLN A 205 0.09 -14.88 -20.27
C GLN A 205 1.47 -14.31 -19.94
N ASP A 206 1.54 -12.98 -19.86
CA ASP A 206 2.71 -12.30 -19.32
C ASP A 206 2.62 -12.28 -17.78
N TYR A 207 3.79 -12.45 -17.14
CA TYR A 207 3.95 -12.48 -15.69
C TYR A 207 5.02 -11.46 -15.27
N ALA A 208 6.04 -11.88 -14.50
CA ALA A 208 7.15 -11.01 -14.16
C ALA A 208 7.93 -10.60 -15.43
N PRO A 209 8.38 -9.33 -15.52
CA PRO A 209 9.06 -8.84 -16.71
C PRO A 209 10.46 -9.45 -16.83
N PHE A 210 10.90 -9.67 -18.06
CA PHE A 210 12.25 -10.12 -18.37
C PHE A 210 12.79 -9.44 -19.64
N VAL A 211 14.12 -9.41 -19.77
CA VAL A 211 14.79 -9.11 -21.03
C VAL A 211 15.04 -10.42 -21.73
N ASP A 212 14.40 -10.56 -22.89
CA ASP A 212 14.53 -11.67 -23.83
C ASP A 212 15.74 -11.40 -24.75
N VAL A 213 16.81 -12.17 -24.58
CA VAL A 213 18.08 -11.92 -25.27
C VAL A 213 18.11 -12.56 -26.65
N ASP A 214 17.48 -13.73 -26.81
CA ASP A 214 17.46 -14.46 -28.09
C ASP A 214 16.18 -14.21 -28.91
N ASN A 215 15.22 -13.46 -28.36
CA ASN A 215 13.97 -13.01 -28.96
C ASN A 215 13.01 -14.16 -29.29
N ASP A 216 12.99 -15.21 -28.47
CA ASP A 216 12.09 -16.36 -28.65
C ASP A 216 10.74 -16.21 -27.90
N GLY A 217 10.62 -15.20 -27.04
CA GLY A 217 9.43 -14.87 -26.25
C GLY A 217 9.23 -15.73 -24.99
N VAL A 218 10.23 -16.51 -24.58
CA VAL A 218 10.20 -17.47 -23.46
C VAL A 218 11.41 -17.26 -22.57
N TYR A 219 11.18 -17.06 -21.27
CA TYR A 219 12.29 -16.86 -20.34
C TYR A 219 13.15 -18.12 -20.18
N ASN A 220 14.41 -18.01 -20.60
CA ASN A 220 15.41 -19.06 -20.48
C ASN A 220 16.80 -18.50 -20.08
N THR A 221 17.24 -18.81 -18.86
CA THR A 221 18.55 -18.37 -18.38
C THR A 221 19.72 -18.94 -19.17
N ASP A 222 19.59 -20.11 -19.80
CA ASP A 222 20.66 -20.71 -20.61
C ASP A 222 20.89 -19.93 -21.91
N ALA A 223 19.83 -19.29 -22.42
CA ALA A 223 19.90 -18.36 -23.56
C ALA A 223 20.41 -16.96 -23.15
N GLY A 224 20.56 -16.71 -21.85
CA GLY A 224 21.07 -15.47 -21.31
C GLY A 224 20.00 -14.48 -20.85
N ASP A 225 18.73 -14.89 -20.82
CA ASP A 225 17.62 -14.06 -20.32
C ASP A 225 17.75 -13.76 -18.85
N TYR A 226 17.22 -12.60 -18.44
CA TYR A 226 17.27 -12.16 -17.05
C TYR A 226 16.08 -11.27 -16.68
N PRO A 227 15.76 -11.16 -15.37
CA PRO A 227 14.73 -10.26 -14.88
C PRO A 227 15.02 -8.82 -15.30
N GLY A 228 14.04 -8.15 -15.90
CA GLY A 228 14.23 -6.80 -16.42
C GLY A 228 13.06 -6.33 -17.27
N GLU A 229 13.00 -5.04 -17.52
CA GLU A 229 12.04 -4.44 -18.44
C GLU A 229 12.73 -4.21 -19.78
N GLU A 230 12.17 -4.74 -20.87
CA GLU A 230 12.74 -4.66 -22.22
C GLU A 230 13.07 -3.22 -22.63
N GLU A 231 12.15 -2.28 -22.37
CA GLU A 231 12.34 -0.85 -22.68
C GLU A 231 13.52 -0.21 -21.93
N LEU A 232 13.92 -0.77 -20.78
CA LEU A 232 15.03 -0.28 -19.97
C LEU A 232 16.32 -1.08 -20.22
N GLY A 233 16.23 -2.28 -20.79
CA GLY A 233 17.33 -3.24 -20.87
C GLY A 233 17.86 -3.68 -19.49
N THR A 234 17.08 -3.47 -18.42
CA THR A 234 17.43 -3.75 -17.03
C THR A 234 16.19 -3.66 -16.15
N ILE A 235 16.34 -3.92 -14.85
CA ILE A 235 15.27 -3.77 -13.86
C ILE A 235 15.25 -2.35 -13.26
N ARG A 236 14.08 -1.87 -12.81
CA ARG A 236 13.97 -0.64 -12.02
C ARG A 236 14.54 -0.83 -10.61
N GLY A 237 15.13 0.23 -10.08
CA GLY A 237 15.74 0.19 -8.74
C GLY A 237 17.05 -0.58 -8.69
N ASP A 238 17.67 -0.57 -7.51
CA ASP A 238 18.81 -1.43 -7.18
C ASP A 238 18.35 -2.72 -6.48
N GLN A 239 17.18 -2.68 -5.85
CA GLN A 239 16.42 -3.84 -5.36
C GLN A 239 15.02 -3.79 -5.96
N PHE A 240 14.57 -4.91 -6.52
CA PHE A 240 13.27 -5.08 -7.14
C PHE A 240 12.57 -6.32 -6.60
N ILE A 241 11.33 -6.16 -6.17
CA ILE A 241 10.49 -7.21 -5.59
C ILE A 241 9.22 -7.31 -6.43
N TRP A 242 8.87 -8.51 -6.89
CA TRP A 242 7.67 -8.77 -7.69
C TRP A 242 6.76 -9.80 -7.00
N TRP A 243 5.44 -9.59 -7.10
CA TRP A 243 4.40 -10.52 -6.67
C TRP A 243 3.10 -10.26 -7.43
N VAL A 244 2.10 -11.12 -7.25
CA VAL A 244 0.80 -10.97 -7.90
C VAL A 244 -0.33 -11.32 -6.94
N PHE A 245 -1.44 -10.57 -7.02
CA PHE A 245 -2.65 -10.81 -6.23
C PHE A 245 -3.91 -10.48 -7.02
N ASN A 246 -5.08 -10.91 -6.53
CA ASN A 246 -6.36 -10.76 -7.23
C ASN A 246 -7.53 -10.57 -6.25
N ASP A 247 -8.69 -10.14 -6.75
CA ASP A 247 -9.91 -9.93 -5.94
C ASP A 247 -10.97 -11.04 -6.06
N LYS A 248 -10.61 -12.20 -6.62
CA LYS A 248 -11.54 -13.31 -6.89
C LYS A 248 -11.15 -14.65 -6.25
N GLY A 249 -10.15 -14.66 -5.36
CA GLY A 249 -9.69 -15.87 -4.66
C GLY A 249 -10.68 -16.42 -3.63
N ASN A 250 -11.58 -15.60 -3.08
CA ASN A 250 -12.66 -16.02 -2.19
C ASN A 250 -13.77 -14.96 -2.16
N THR A 251 -14.79 -15.15 -1.31
CA THR A 251 -15.81 -14.14 -1.04
C THR A 251 -15.19 -12.94 -0.33
N LYS A 252 -15.37 -11.75 -0.92
CA LYS A 252 -14.93 -10.45 -0.38
C LYS A 252 -15.75 -10.05 0.83
N GLN A 253 -15.05 -9.62 1.88
CA GLN A 253 -15.66 -9.37 3.19
C GLN A 253 -15.40 -7.94 3.68
N GLN A 254 -14.39 -7.25 3.13
CA GLN A 254 -14.07 -5.89 3.49
C GLN A 254 -15.01 -4.92 2.78
N SER A 255 -15.05 -4.98 1.45
CA SER A 255 -16.00 -4.18 0.67
C SER A 255 -17.40 -4.79 0.63
N ASN A 256 -17.53 -6.11 0.76
CA ASN A 256 -18.78 -6.85 0.56
C ASN A 256 -19.44 -6.59 -0.81
N THR A 257 -18.65 -6.33 -1.86
CA THR A 257 -19.12 -6.40 -3.26
C THR A 257 -18.69 -7.70 -3.91
N ASP A 258 -19.30 -8.09 -5.03
CA ASP A 258 -18.76 -9.16 -5.85
C ASP A 258 -17.33 -8.83 -6.34
N GLY A 259 -16.60 -9.87 -6.71
CA GLY A 259 -15.29 -9.73 -7.36
C GLY A 259 -15.39 -8.99 -8.70
N ILE A 260 -14.40 -8.16 -8.98
CA ILE A 260 -14.15 -7.54 -10.28
C ILE A 260 -13.62 -8.60 -11.26
N GLY A 261 -12.79 -9.52 -10.77
CA GLY A 261 -11.91 -10.34 -11.62
C GLY A 261 -10.64 -9.59 -11.97
N ILE A 262 -10.15 -8.74 -11.06
CA ILE A 262 -8.90 -8.01 -11.26
C ILE A 262 -7.72 -8.86 -10.80
N GLU A 263 -6.72 -8.97 -11.67
CA GLU A 263 -5.36 -9.40 -11.34
C GLU A 263 -4.48 -8.16 -11.24
N VAL A 264 -3.66 -8.08 -10.20
CA VAL A 264 -2.70 -7.02 -9.97
C VAL A 264 -1.31 -7.64 -9.94
N GLN A 265 -0.54 -7.46 -11.01
CA GLN A 265 0.87 -7.81 -11.02
C GLN A 265 1.62 -6.61 -10.42
N ALA A 266 2.18 -6.82 -9.23
CA ALA A 266 2.76 -5.76 -8.43
C ALA A 266 4.27 -5.87 -8.38
N SER A 267 4.92 -4.72 -8.30
CA SER A 267 6.34 -4.66 -7.96
C SER A 267 6.64 -3.48 -7.06
N ALA A 268 7.69 -3.63 -6.25
CA ALA A 268 8.24 -2.59 -5.41
C ALA A 268 9.73 -2.46 -5.69
N PHE A 269 10.22 -1.22 -5.75
CA PHE A 269 11.62 -0.95 -6.03
C PHE A 269 12.11 0.32 -5.34
N ALA A 270 13.41 0.35 -5.05
CA ALA A 270 14.11 1.46 -4.42
C ALA A 270 15.53 1.57 -4.95
N TYR A 271 16.13 2.75 -4.82
CA TYR A 271 17.49 3.03 -5.27
C TYR A 271 18.38 3.37 -4.08
N SER A 272 19.58 2.78 -4.04
CA SER A 272 20.60 3.09 -3.05
C SER A 272 21.47 4.23 -3.57
N THR A 273 21.01 5.47 -3.39
CA THR A 273 21.69 6.69 -3.86
C THR A 273 22.20 7.54 -2.70
N LYS A 274 22.77 8.71 -3.01
CA LYS A 274 23.20 9.72 -2.01
C LYS A 274 22.31 10.98 -2.03
N ASP A 275 21.28 10.98 -2.85
CA ASP A 275 20.34 12.09 -3.00
C ASP A 275 18.98 11.72 -2.39
N PHE A 276 17.97 12.57 -2.60
CA PHE A 276 16.62 12.39 -2.05
C PHE A 276 15.93 11.10 -2.50
N ILE A 277 16.39 10.42 -3.56
CA ILE A 277 15.82 9.14 -4.00
C ILE A 277 16.13 8.04 -2.97
N ASN A 278 17.21 8.18 -2.20
CA ASN A 278 17.57 7.26 -1.13
C ASN A 278 16.54 7.22 0.01
N ASP A 279 15.67 8.22 0.09
CA ASP A 279 14.58 8.37 1.08
C ASP A 279 13.19 8.09 0.48
N ALA A 280 13.13 7.46 -0.70
CA ALA A 280 11.89 7.17 -1.42
C ALA A 280 11.69 5.67 -1.70
N THR A 281 10.44 5.22 -1.75
CA THR A 281 10.06 3.88 -2.21
C THR A 281 9.03 3.99 -3.33
N PHE A 282 9.07 3.07 -4.29
CA PHE A 282 8.20 3.08 -5.45
C PHE A 282 7.47 1.74 -5.59
N TYR A 283 6.22 1.81 -6.02
CA TYR A 283 5.36 0.64 -6.20
C TYR A 283 4.66 0.75 -7.54
N ASN A 284 4.79 -0.28 -8.37
CA ASN A 284 4.10 -0.38 -9.63
C ASN A 284 3.00 -1.45 -9.53
N TYR A 285 1.82 -1.11 -10.03
CA TYR A 285 0.65 -1.97 -10.10
C TYR A 285 0.19 -2.04 -11.55
N ARG A 286 0.43 -3.19 -12.16
CA ARG A 286 -0.14 -3.54 -13.46
C ARG A 286 -1.50 -4.19 -13.24
N LEU A 287 -2.54 -3.44 -13.56
CA LEU A 287 -3.92 -3.90 -13.48
C LEU A 287 -4.29 -4.66 -14.74
N VAL A 288 -4.78 -5.89 -14.57
CA VAL A 288 -5.30 -6.71 -15.66
C VAL A 288 -6.72 -7.16 -15.32
N ASN A 289 -7.70 -6.71 -16.11
CA ASN A 289 -9.06 -7.21 -15.97
C ASN A 289 -9.17 -8.60 -16.63
N ARG A 290 -9.15 -9.64 -15.80
CA ARG A 290 -9.34 -11.04 -16.19
C ARG A 290 -10.81 -11.47 -16.09
N GLY A 291 -11.68 -10.57 -15.62
CA GLY A 291 -13.11 -10.77 -15.56
C GLY A 291 -13.77 -10.64 -16.94
N GLY A 292 -15.04 -11.07 -17.02
CA GLY A 292 -15.83 -10.98 -18.26
C GLY A 292 -16.56 -9.64 -18.44
N LEU A 293 -16.45 -8.71 -17.49
CA LEU A 293 -17.21 -7.46 -17.48
C LEU A 293 -16.30 -6.25 -17.64
N SER A 294 -16.74 -5.29 -18.46
CA SER A 294 -16.15 -3.96 -18.53
C SER A 294 -16.46 -3.18 -17.26
N LEU A 295 -15.46 -2.51 -16.68
CA LEU A 295 -15.66 -1.52 -15.62
C LEU A 295 -15.56 -0.11 -16.19
N ASP A 296 -16.59 0.69 -15.92
CA ASP A 296 -16.62 2.12 -16.20
C ASP A 296 -16.62 2.91 -14.90
N SER A 297 -16.37 4.22 -14.97
CA SER A 297 -16.17 5.06 -13.80
C SER A 297 -15.11 4.48 -12.85
N THR A 298 -14.10 3.82 -13.40
CA THR A 298 -13.10 3.10 -12.61
C THR A 298 -12.15 4.10 -11.97
N HIS A 299 -11.92 3.93 -10.68
CA HIS A 299 -10.97 4.69 -9.89
C HIS A 299 -9.98 3.73 -9.26
N ILE A 300 -8.71 4.14 -9.20
CA ILE A 300 -7.67 3.51 -8.39
C ILE A 300 -7.22 4.50 -7.34
N ALA A 301 -7.09 4.05 -6.10
CA ALA A 301 -6.58 4.87 -5.01
C ALA A 301 -5.45 4.18 -4.25
N THR A 302 -4.53 4.98 -3.73
CA THR A 302 -3.68 4.56 -2.62
C THR A 302 -4.38 4.96 -1.33
N TRP A 303 -4.85 3.96 -0.60
CA TRP A 303 -5.30 4.15 0.76
C TRP A 303 -4.10 4.13 1.69
N THR A 304 -4.05 5.08 2.62
CA THR A 304 -2.94 5.22 3.56
C THR A 304 -3.49 5.51 4.96
N ASP A 305 -3.10 4.69 5.93
CA ASP A 305 -3.16 5.03 7.35
C ASP A 305 -1.94 5.88 7.71
N ALA A 306 -2.20 7.15 7.97
CA ALA A 306 -1.22 8.20 7.95
C ALA A 306 -0.76 8.50 9.38
N ASP A 307 0.30 7.81 9.78
CA ASP A 307 0.92 7.95 11.11
C ASP A 307 2.38 8.37 10.98
N LEU A 308 2.63 9.68 11.07
CA LEU A 308 3.98 10.22 11.03
C LEU A 308 4.60 10.13 12.41
N GLY A 309 4.97 8.91 12.80
CA GLY A 309 5.45 8.61 14.14
C GLY A 309 4.28 8.38 15.10
N TYR A 310 3.83 9.42 15.80
CA TYR A 310 2.70 9.35 16.71
C TYR A 310 1.37 9.66 16.00
N TYR A 311 0.57 8.63 15.78
CA TYR A 311 -0.72 8.68 15.09
C TYR A 311 -1.75 9.75 15.55
N ASN A 312 -1.55 10.37 16.71
CA ASN A 312 -2.55 11.25 17.35
C ASN A 312 -2.27 12.73 17.15
N ASP A 313 -1.18 13.09 16.48
CA ASP A 313 -0.85 14.47 16.14
C ASP A 313 -0.68 14.73 14.65
N ASP A 314 -1.24 13.87 13.80
CA ASP A 314 -1.16 14.01 12.35
C ASP A 314 -2.16 15.01 11.75
N TYR A 315 -1.72 15.62 10.65
CA TYR A 315 -2.53 16.34 9.68
C TYR A 315 -2.26 15.84 8.26
N ILE A 316 -3.26 15.98 7.40
CA ILE A 316 -3.14 15.67 5.97
C ILE A 316 -3.36 16.91 5.10
N GLY A 317 -2.95 16.81 3.84
CA GLY A 317 -3.15 17.83 2.82
C GLY A 317 -2.80 17.31 1.44
N CYS A 318 -3.02 18.12 0.40
CA CYS A 318 -2.57 17.76 -0.93
C CYS A 318 -2.08 18.96 -1.74
N ASP A 319 -1.24 18.70 -2.72
CA ASP A 319 -0.90 19.65 -3.78
C ASP A 319 -1.58 19.19 -5.08
N THR A 320 -2.61 19.92 -5.49
CA THR A 320 -3.39 19.59 -6.70
C THR A 320 -2.65 19.86 -8.01
N THR A 321 -1.59 20.67 -7.99
CA THR A 321 -0.76 20.94 -9.17
C THR A 321 0.23 19.81 -9.39
N ARG A 322 0.80 19.27 -8.31
CA ARG A 322 1.76 18.15 -8.37
C ARG A 322 1.09 16.78 -8.35
N GLY A 323 -0.13 16.67 -7.83
CA GLY A 323 -0.78 15.38 -7.61
C GLY A 323 -0.30 14.67 -6.35
N LEU A 324 0.19 15.41 -5.36
CA LEU A 324 0.84 14.88 -4.17
C LEU A 324 -0.12 14.90 -2.97
N GLY A 325 -0.34 13.74 -2.34
CA GLY A 325 -0.89 13.66 -0.99
C GLY A 325 0.22 13.86 0.05
N ILE A 326 -0.04 14.60 1.12
CA ILE A 326 0.96 15.03 2.11
C ILE A 326 0.48 14.67 3.51
N LEU A 327 1.38 14.13 4.32
CA LEU A 327 1.25 13.92 5.75
C LEU A 327 2.31 14.74 6.48
N TYR A 328 1.88 15.48 7.49
CA TYR A 328 2.71 16.36 8.31
C TYR A 328 2.17 16.44 9.73
N ASN A 329 3.02 16.78 10.68
CA ASN A 329 2.59 16.88 12.08
C ASN A 329 1.80 18.18 12.33
N GLY A 330 0.73 18.07 13.10
CA GLY A 330 -0.08 19.19 13.56
C GLY A 330 0.43 19.86 14.83
N THR A 331 1.42 19.29 15.50
CA THR A 331 2.10 19.90 16.64
C THR A 331 3.59 20.11 16.38
N SER A 332 4.27 20.89 17.22
CA SER A 332 5.71 21.14 17.11
C SER A 332 6.60 20.02 17.66
N VAL A 333 6.02 18.97 18.24
CA VAL A 333 6.75 17.79 18.72
C VAL A 333 5.92 16.55 18.42
N ASP A 334 6.44 15.66 17.56
CA ASP A 334 5.80 14.38 17.28
C ASP A 334 5.91 13.44 18.49
N GLY A 335 4.76 13.16 19.10
CA GLY A 335 4.61 12.31 20.26
C GLY A 335 5.11 12.91 21.57
N THR A 336 5.25 12.03 22.57
CA THR A 336 5.64 12.37 23.95
C THR A 336 6.89 11.62 24.41
N GLY A 337 7.66 11.07 23.47
CA GLY A 337 8.90 10.33 23.72
C GLY A 337 8.84 8.84 23.39
N GLN A 338 7.83 8.41 22.64
CA GLN A 338 7.77 7.04 22.12
C GLN A 338 8.92 6.76 21.16
N VAL A 339 9.38 5.52 21.14
CA VAL A 339 10.52 5.11 20.30
C VAL A 339 10.23 5.25 18.80
N ASN A 340 8.95 5.12 18.41
CA ASN A 340 8.51 5.25 17.04
C ASN A 340 8.24 6.69 16.59
N SER A 341 8.31 7.68 17.49
CA SER A 341 8.06 9.08 17.14
C SER A 341 9.34 9.85 16.80
N TYR A 342 9.19 10.87 15.98
CA TYR A 342 10.21 11.77 15.49
C TYR A 342 10.62 12.85 16.50
N GLY A 343 9.78 13.17 17.48
CA GLY A 343 10.06 14.19 18.48
C GLY A 343 10.08 15.58 17.86
N SER A 344 11.04 16.42 18.24
CA SER A 344 11.13 17.82 17.76
C SER A 344 11.81 17.98 16.39
N LYS A 345 12.08 16.88 15.69
CA LYS A 345 12.74 16.83 14.37
C LYS A 345 11.76 16.20 13.39
N ILE A 346 10.77 16.98 12.97
CA ILE A 346 9.53 16.47 12.37
C ILE A 346 9.68 16.42 10.84
N PRO A 347 9.68 15.24 10.23
CA PRO A 347 9.74 15.15 8.78
C PRO A 347 8.39 15.48 8.11
N MET A 348 8.35 15.36 6.80
CA MET A 348 7.10 15.22 6.05
C MET A 348 7.21 14.00 5.15
N VAL A 349 6.08 13.34 4.89
CA VAL A 349 5.99 12.26 3.90
C VAL A 349 4.88 12.58 2.91
N GLY A 350 5.11 12.23 1.65
CA GLY A 350 4.15 12.42 0.58
C GLY A 350 3.97 11.16 -0.26
N VAL A 351 2.77 11.02 -0.84
CA VAL A 351 2.40 9.92 -1.74
C VAL A 351 1.93 10.50 -3.06
N ASP A 352 2.54 10.08 -4.17
CA ASP A 352 2.31 10.63 -5.52
C ASP A 352 2.09 9.52 -6.57
N PHE A 353 1.36 9.84 -7.65
CA PHE A 353 1.26 9.05 -8.87
C PHE A 353 2.34 9.47 -9.89
N PHE A 354 3.47 8.77 -9.91
CA PHE A 354 4.49 8.93 -10.96
C PHE A 354 3.96 8.45 -12.33
N LYS A 355 3.10 7.43 -12.33
CA LYS A 355 2.35 6.98 -13.50
C LYS A 355 0.91 6.70 -13.08
N GLY A 356 -0.06 7.49 -13.54
CA GLY A 356 -1.47 7.19 -13.34
C GLY A 356 -2.10 6.40 -14.50
N PRO A 357 -3.35 5.96 -14.35
CA PRO A 357 -4.07 5.17 -15.34
C PRO A 357 -4.30 5.94 -16.64
N ILE A 358 -4.41 5.20 -17.74
CA ILE A 358 -4.75 5.70 -19.07
C ILE A 358 -6.26 5.67 -19.24
N LYS A 359 -6.83 6.86 -19.44
CA LYS A 359 -8.21 7.06 -19.88
C LYS A 359 -8.26 7.04 -21.40
N ARG A 360 -8.99 6.06 -21.95
CA ARG A 360 -9.29 5.98 -23.38
C ARG A 360 -10.66 6.58 -23.67
N THR A 361 -10.74 7.49 -24.63
CA THR A 361 -11.98 8.08 -25.14
C THR A 361 -12.05 7.88 -26.65
N VAL A 362 -13.26 7.79 -27.20
CA VAL A 362 -13.46 7.71 -28.65
C VAL A 362 -14.23 8.95 -29.08
N VAL A 363 -13.58 9.82 -29.85
CA VAL A 363 -14.17 11.07 -30.38
C VAL A 363 -14.16 10.98 -31.89
N ASN A 364 -15.35 10.99 -32.52
CA ASN A 364 -15.51 10.88 -33.98
C ASN A 364 -14.79 9.66 -34.61
N GLY A 365 -14.75 8.54 -33.88
CA GLY A 365 -14.07 7.31 -34.32
C GLY A 365 -12.55 7.30 -34.12
N GLN A 366 -11.95 8.39 -33.63
CA GLN A 366 -10.55 8.43 -33.22
C GLN A 366 -10.41 8.10 -31.74
N VAL A 367 -9.42 7.28 -31.43
CA VAL A 367 -9.05 6.94 -30.06
C VAL A 367 -8.15 8.04 -29.52
N ASP A 368 -8.59 8.70 -28.46
CA ASP A 368 -7.79 9.62 -27.66
C ASP A 368 -7.42 8.93 -26.33
N THR A 369 -6.19 9.13 -25.88
CA THR A 369 -5.65 8.51 -24.67
C THR A 369 -5.00 9.56 -23.79
N GLN A 370 -5.50 9.67 -22.55
CA GLN A 370 -5.00 10.61 -21.56
C GLN A 370 -4.46 9.86 -20.35
N LYS A 371 -3.21 10.12 -19.97
CA LYS A 371 -2.68 9.71 -18.66
C LYS A 371 -3.31 10.59 -17.58
N LEU A 372 -3.94 9.98 -16.58
CA LEU A 372 -4.54 10.69 -15.46
C LEU A 372 -3.51 10.94 -14.34
N GLY A 373 -3.63 12.07 -13.64
CA GLY A 373 -2.95 12.33 -12.36
C GLY A 373 -3.91 12.10 -11.19
N MET A 374 -3.64 12.74 -10.04
CA MET A 374 -4.59 12.79 -8.94
C MET A 374 -5.90 13.47 -9.39
N THR A 375 -7.04 12.84 -9.10
CA THR A 375 -8.38 13.39 -9.42
C THR A 375 -9.27 13.55 -8.20
N SER A 376 -8.86 12.99 -7.06
CA SER A 376 -9.51 13.17 -5.76
C SER A 376 -8.50 12.90 -4.64
N PHE A 377 -8.60 13.69 -3.57
CA PHE A 377 -7.87 13.49 -2.32
C PHE A 377 -8.84 13.69 -1.16
N THR A 378 -9.20 12.60 -0.51
CA THR A 378 -10.14 12.60 0.62
C THR A 378 -9.51 12.01 1.86
N TYR A 379 -10.20 12.12 2.99
CA TYR A 379 -9.76 11.55 4.26
C TYR A 379 -10.92 11.05 5.09
N TYR A 380 -10.60 10.24 6.08
CA TYR A 380 -11.50 9.85 7.14
C TYR A 380 -10.76 9.62 8.45
N ASN A 381 -11.51 9.72 9.55
CA ASN A 381 -11.01 9.52 10.91
C ASN A 381 -11.24 8.08 11.36
N ASN A 382 -10.44 7.61 12.31
CA ASN A 382 -10.62 6.33 12.97
C ASN A 382 -11.81 6.31 13.93
N ASP A 383 -13.02 6.56 13.42
CA ASP A 383 -14.23 6.65 14.22
C ASP A 383 -15.48 6.18 13.45
N ASN A 384 -16.66 6.42 14.02
CA ASN A 384 -17.96 6.03 13.46
C ASN A 384 -18.76 7.23 12.93
N SER A 385 -18.15 8.41 12.84
CA SER A 385 -18.76 9.64 12.36
C SER A 385 -19.10 9.57 10.85
N VAL A 386 -19.75 10.60 10.32
CA VAL A 386 -20.05 10.71 8.87
C VAL A 386 -18.80 10.81 8.00
N ILE A 387 -17.65 11.09 8.62
CA ILE A 387 -16.32 11.07 8.01
C ILE A 387 -15.43 10.02 8.69
N GLY A 388 -16.03 8.95 9.23
CA GLY A 388 -15.33 7.86 9.91
C GLY A 388 -15.04 6.66 9.01
N ASN A 389 -14.64 5.54 9.62
CA ASN A 389 -14.27 4.31 8.91
C ASN A 389 -15.39 3.84 7.95
N PRO A 390 -15.07 3.51 6.69
CA PRO A 390 -16.02 2.93 5.75
C PRO A 390 -16.33 1.47 6.11
N ARG A 391 -17.55 1.02 5.80
CA ARG A 391 -18.10 -0.27 6.24
C ARG A 391 -18.44 -1.21 5.09
N ASN A 392 -18.51 -0.70 3.88
CA ASN A 392 -18.88 -1.43 2.67
C ASN A 392 -18.37 -0.70 1.42
N GLY A 393 -18.49 -1.35 0.27
CA GLY A 393 -18.00 -0.85 -1.01
C GLY A 393 -18.56 0.51 -1.43
N ILE A 394 -19.82 0.83 -1.08
CA ILE A 394 -20.42 2.13 -1.41
C ILE A 394 -19.70 3.24 -0.65
N GLU A 395 -19.50 3.05 0.65
CA GLU A 395 -18.80 4.01 1.50
C GLU A 395 -17.33 4.18 1.11
N ILE A 396 -16.65 3.09 0.73
CA ILE A 396 -15.29 3.11 0.19
C ILE A 396 -15.24 3.92 -1.11
N TYR A 397 -16.15 3.61 -2.05
CA TYR A 397 -16.20 4.28 -3.35
C TYR A 397 -16.57 5.77 -3.23
N ASN A 398 -17.36 6.16 -2.22
CA ASN A 398 -17.61 7.56 -1.90
C ASN A 398 -16.28 8.30 -1.61
N TYR A 399 -15.42 7.74 -0.75
CA TYR A 399 -14.10 8.34 -0.48
C TYR A 399 -13.22 8.41 -1.72
N MET A 400 -13.18 7.35 -2.53
CA MET A 400 -12.42 7.36 -3.79
C MET A 400 -12.89 8.47 -4.74
N THR A 401 -14.19 8.74 -4.78
CA THR A 401 -14.76 9.67 -5.76
C THR A 401 -14.89 11.12 -5.28
N GLY A 402 -14.49 11.45 -4.05
CA GLY A 402 -14.54 12.84 -3.53
C GLY A 402 -15.75 13.14 -2.64
N SER A 403 -16.28 12.13 -1.95
CA SER A 403 -17.41 12.24 -1.04
C SER A 403 -17.07 11.68 0.35
N ILE A 404 -17.69 12.22 1.39
CA ILE A 404 -17.66 11.61 2.73
C ILE A 404 -18.47 10.31 2.75
N ARG A 405 -18.41 9.55 3.85
CA ARG A 405 -18.98 8.21 3.98
C ARG A 405 -20.42 8.07 3.48
N ASN A 406 -21.28 9.05 3.78
CA ASN A 406 -22.70 9.03 3.43
C ASN A 406 -23.02 9.46 1.97
N GLY A 407 -22.01 9.78 1.16
CA GLY A 407 -22.17 10.21 -0.23
C GLY A 407 -22.25 11.72 -0.45
N GLN A 408 -22.33 12.54 0.61
CA GLN A 408 -22.20 13.99 0.48
C GLN A 408 -20.81 14.35 -0.06
N ARG A 409 -20.73 15.26 -1.04
CA ARG A 409 -19.45 15.76 -1.55
C ARG A 409 -18.67 16.50 -0.46
N PHE A 410 -17.35 16.36 -0.47
CA PHE A 410 -16.50 17.33 0.21
C PHE A 410 -16.72 18.73 -0.38
N SER A 411 -16.51 19.77 0.43
CA SER A 411 -16.66 21.17 0.06
C SER A 411 -15.54 22.03 0.64
N TYR A 412 -15.16 23.05 -0.13
CA TYR A 412 -14.25 24.12 0.30
C TYR A 412 -15.01 25.04 1.26
N ASP A 413 -14.97 24.72 2.55
CA ASP A 413 -15.66 25.44 3.63
C ASP A 413 -14.70 26.31 4.47
N PHE A 414 -13.57 26.72 3.88
CA PHE A 414 -12.58 27.58 4.51
C PHE A 414 -13.16 28.97 4.84
N LYS A 415 -13.10 29.35 6.12
CA LYS A 415 -13.59 30.66 6.63
C LYS A 415 -12.47 31.56 7.15
N GLY A 416 -11.21 31.20 6.88
CA GLY A 416 -10.03 31.92 7.36
C GLY A 416 -9.31 31.20 8.51
N PRO A 417 -8.20 31.80 9.00
CA PRO A 417 -7.36 31.20 10.02
C PRO A 417 -8.11 30.90 11.32
N ASN A 418 -7.74 29.80 11.99
CA ASN A 418 -8.27 29.36 13.28
C ASN A 418 -9.79 29.15 13.30
N THR A 419 -10.38 28.90 12.13
CA THR A 419 -11.78 28.47 12.02
C THR A 419 -11.82 27.06 11.48
N ILE A 420 -12.38 26.14 12.27
CA ILE A 420 -12.44 24.72 11.94
C ILE A 420 -13.15 24.53 10.60
N SER A 421 -12.46 23.85 9.70
CA SER A 421 -12.98 23.38 8.42
C SER A 421 -13.45 21.95 8.60
N LYS A 422 -14.73 21.68 8.33
CA LYS A 422 -15.21 20.30 8.30
C LYS A 422 -14.86 19.62 6.97
N ALA A 423 -14.57 20.42 5.93
CA ALA A 423 -14.44 19.99 4.55
C ALA A 423 -15.73 19.42 3.94
N TYR A 424 -16.87 19.62 4.58
CA TYR A 424 -18.20 19.26 4.06
C TYR A 424 -19.28 20.25 4.53
N GLY A 425 -18.86 21.47 4.91
CA GLY A 425 -19.74 22.56 5.31
C GLY A 425 -20.28 23.39 4.13
N GLU A 426 -20.64 24.63 4.45
CA GLU A 426 -21.10 25.62 3.46
C GLU A 426 -19.91 26.06 2.59
N GLY A 427 -19.89 25.61 1.33
CA GLY A 427 -18.77 25.81 0.42
C GLY A 427 -19.01 25.22 -0.96
N ALA A 428 -18.17 25.58 -1.93
CA ALA A 428 -18.18 24.95 -3.25
C ALA A 428 -17.74 23.49 -3.12
N THR A 429 -18.38 22.56 -3.83
CA THR A 429 -17.98 21.16 -3.79
C THR A 429 -16.61 20.97 -4.42
N THR A 430 -15.80 20.07 -3.85
CA THR A 430 -14.43 19.79 -4.29
C THR A 430 -14.13 18.30 -4.05
N PRO A 431 -13.39 17.63 -4.94
CA PRO A 431 -12.89 16.28 -4.69
C PRO A 431 -11.56 16.29 -3.91
N TYR A 432 -11.00 17.46 -3.62
CA TYR A 432 -9.74 17.62 -2.89
C TYR A 432 -9.99 18.34 -1.58
N VAL A 433 -9.48 17.80 -0.47
CA VAL A 433 -9.47 18.48 0.82
C VAL A 433 -8.10 19.10 1.11
N PHE A 434 -8.11 20.21 1.83
CA PHE A 434 -6.91 20.84 2.41
C PHE A 434 -5.76 21.03 1.40
N PHE A 435 -6.08 21.58 0.24
CA PHE A 435 -5.15 21.76 -0.88
C PHE A 435 -4.32 23.06 -0.83
N GLY A 436 -4.37 23.78 0.30
CA GLY A 436 -3.57 24.97 0.56
C GLY A 436 -2.20 24.63 1.14
N ASP A 437 -1.22 25.49 0.89
CA ASP A 437 0.12 25.39 1.47
C ASP A 437 0.03 25.48 3.01
N PRO A 438 0.47 24.45 3.77
CA PRO A 438 0.51 24.49 5.23
C PRO A 438 1.35 25.64 5.80
N ALA A 439 2.31 26.19 5.04
CA ALA A 439 3.09 27.36 5.43
C ALA A 439 2.35 28.69 5.19
N ASN A 440 1.30 28.70 4.36
CA ASN A 440 0.51 29.89 4.07
C ASN A 440 -0.78 29.95 4.91
N ARG A 441 -0.78 30.83 5.91
CA ARG A 441 -1.93 31.06 6.82
C ARG A 441 -3.18 31.62 6.13
N SER A 442 -3.12 32.01 4.86
CA SER A 442 -4.29 32.46 4.09
C SER A 442 -4.90 31.37 3.22
N GLU A 443 -4.33 30.16 3.21
CA GLU A 443 -4.78 29.05 2.39
C GLU A 443 -5.45 27.94 3.21
N TRP A 444 -6.19 27.07 2.52
CA TRP A 444 -6.99 26.02 3.16
C TRP A 444 -6.14 24.79 3.50
N SER A 445 -5.63 24.75 4.71
CA SER A 445 -4.91 23.62 5.30
C SER A 445 -5.44 23.29 6.70
N GLU A 446 -5.23 22.07 7.19
CA GLU A 446 -5.67 21.68 8.54
C GLU A 446 -5.03 22.58 9.62
N CYS A 447 -3.74 22.90 9.47
CA CYS A 447 -3.03 23.76 10.40
C CYS A 447 -3.54 25.21 10.39
N THR A 448 -3.93 25.75 9.22
CA THR A 448 -4.52 27.08 9.13
C THR A 448 -5.91 27.10 9.78
N CYS A 449 -6.72 26.06 9.58
CA CYS A 449 -8.04 25.94 10.19
C CYS A 449 -8.02 25.70 11.70
N GLY A 450 -6.91 25.22 12.26
CA GLY A 450 -6.85 24.79 13.66
C GLY A 450 -7.74 23.57 13.90
N ASN A 451 -7.78 22.65 12.93
CA ASN A 451 -8.52 21.41 13.07
C ASN A 451 -7.95 20.59 14.25
N PRO A 452 -8.77 19.81 14.97
CA PRO A 452 -8.23 18.86 15.94
C PRO A 452 -7.27 17.89 15.25
N VAL A 453 -6.05 17.77 15.76
CA VAL A 453 -5.10 16.73 15.33
C VAL A 453 -5.63 15.34 15.65
N GLY A 454 -5.16 14.32 14.95
CA GLY A 454 -5.51 12.94 15.28
C GLY A 454 -5.18 11.94 14.19
N ASP A 455 -5.72 10.75 14.38
CA ASP A 455 -5.50 9.59 13.52
C ASP A 455 -6.17 9.75 12.15
N ARG A 456 -5.39 10.06 11.12
CA ARG A 456 -5.86 10.37 9.76
C ARG A 456 -5.63 9.21 8.81
N ARG A 457 -6.68 8.83 8.06
CA ARG A 457 -6.55 7.98 6.86
C ARG A 457 -6.87 8.81 5.64
N PHE A 458 -5.99 8.82 4.64
CA PHE A 458 -6.27 9.51 3.37
C PHE A 458 -6.40 8.53 2.21
N VAL A 459 -7.14 8.98 1.19
CA VAL A 459 -7.42 8.23 -0.03
C VAL A 459 -6.98 9.08 -1.21
N HIS A 460 -5.82 8.74 -1.77
CA HIS A 460 -5.20 9.44 -2.89
C HIS A 460 -5.60 8.75 -4.21
N THR A 461 -6.50 9.36 -4.99
CA THR A 461 -7.22 8.67 -6.09
C THR A 461 -6.91 9.24 -7.46
N SER A 462 -6.89 8.37 -8.47
CA SER A 462 -6.90 8.70 -9.89
C SER A 462 -8.04 7.99 -10.63
N GLY A 463 -8.77 8.72 -11.48
CA GLY A 463 -9.94 8.27 -12.23
C GLY A 463 -10.86 9.42 -12.65
N ALA A 464 -11.95 9.20 -13.38
CA ALA A 464 -12.45 7.93 -13.88
C ALA A 464 -11.78 7.49 -15.18
N PHE A 465 -11.56 6.18 -15.33
CA PHE A 465 -11.20 5.53 -16.59
C PHE A 465 -12.09 4.30 -16.84
N ARG A 466 -12.03 3.77 -18.07
CA ARG A 466 -12.69 2.51 -18.46
C ARG A 466 -11.65 1.39 -18.47
N LEU A 467 -11.99 0.26 -17.86
CA LEU A 467 -11.15 -0.93 -17.78
C LEU A 467 -11.90 -2.12 -18.39
N ASP A 468 -11.66 -2.34 -19.68
CA ASP A 468 -12.24 -3.47 -20.43
C ASP A 468 -11.48 -4.78 -20.13
N PRO A 469 -12.12 -5.95 -20.31
CA PRO A 469 -11.45 -7.24 -20.23
C PRO A 469 -10.19 -7.30 -21.11
N GLY A 470 -9.10 -7.81 -20.54
CA GLY A 470 -7.78 -7.91 -21.20
C GLY A 470 -7.03 -6.60 -21.35
N VAL A 471 -7.63 -5.44 -21.06
CA VAL A 471 -6.90 -4.16 -21.07
C VAL A 471 -6.01 -4.07 -19.85
N VAL A 472 -4.75 -3.72 -20.10
CA VAL A 472 -3.72 -3.53 -19.08
C VAL A 472 -3.59 -2.04 -18.75
N ASN A 473 -3.46 -1.72 -17.46
CA ASN A 473 -3.16 -0.37 -17.00
C ASN A 473 -2.01 -0.40 -15.99
N ASP A 474 -0.90 0.27 -16.31
CA ASP A 474 0.26 0.37 -15.42
C ASP A 474 0.19 1.65 -14.61
N ILE A 475 0.10 1.51 -13.29
CA ILE A 475 0.16 2.62 -12.33
C ILE A 475 1.45 2.52 -11.53
N THR A 476 2.12 3.64 -11.29
CA THR A 476 3.27 3.73 -10.39
C THR A 476 2.99 4.81 -9.35
N ILE A 477 3.06 4.41 -8.08
CA ILE A 477 3.01 5.31 -6.94
C ILE A 477 4.40 5.40 -6.30
N GLY A 478 4.67 6.50 -5.60
CA GLY A 478 5.86 6.61 -4.78
C GLY A 478 5.54 7.25 -3.44
N ALA A 479 6.18 6.75 -2.39
CA ALA A 479 6.23 7.38 -1.08
C ALA A 479 7.58 8.09 -0.94
N VAL A 480 7.54 9.41 -0.75
CA VAL A 480 8.71 10.29 -0.67
C VAL A 480 8.77 10.93 0.70
N TRP A 481 9.96 11.04 1.27
CA TRP A 481 10.18 11.56 2.61
C TRP A 481 11.19 12.71 2.59
N VAL A 482 10.96 13.70 3.45
CA VAL A 482 11.88 14.83 3.64
C VAL A 482 12.11 15.02 5.13
N SER A 483 13.39 15.06 5.54
CA SER A 483 13.79 15.35 6.91
C SER A 483 13.49 16.79 7.30
N ASP A 484 13.23 17.02 8.59
CA ASP A 484 13.38 18.35 9.19
C ASP A 484 14.85 18.79 9.11
N ALA A 485 15.09 19.94 8.47
CA ALA A 485 16.44 20.46 8.20
C ALA A 485 17.19 20.85 9.49
#